data_AF-A0AAD9U7U6-F1
#
_entry.id   AF-A0AAD9U7U6-F1
#
_cell.length_a   1.000
_cell.length_b   1.000
_cell.length_c   1.000
_cell.angle_alpha   90.00
_cell.angle_beta   90.00
_cell.angle_gamma   90.00
#
_symmetry.space_group_name_H-M   'P 1'
#
loop_
_entity.id
_entity.type
_entity.pdbx_description
1 polymer ?
#
loop_
_entity_poly.entity_id
_entity_poly.type
_entity_poly.pdbx_seq_one_letter_code
_entity_poly.pdbx_strand_id
1 'polypeptide(L)'
;RKFQEKNMFPFFSYFFCLLSFIFLFLSRPIFPARIPPDKVTVITNNSTHNATWHDFTRFIDAEMGSHVSGMSELKKYFTRFGYFPTTISDNNFTDNFDTQFKSAVTLYQTKLGLPVTGKLDSDTITTIMSPRCGVSDTAHKIRATKHYSYFYGKPRWSRRMSPMTLTYAVSSTNMIDYISLSDIKLVLKRAFSRWSYVIPVNFKETDKYESADIRIGFYHGDHGDGEAFDGVLGVLAHSFSPENGRFHLDAAETWAVDFETVKSRAAVDLESVATHEIGHVLGLGHTSVKEAVMYPSLSPRTQKVDLKVDDVEGVQALYGSNPNFKFSSLLVSENSSNDAIALASRSSKWAISLLVLVFILSFFEYSTF
;
A
#
# COMPACT_ATOMS: atom_id res chain seq x y z
N ARG A 1 31.10 54.65 63.87
CA ARG A 1 29.89 53.79 63.79
C ARG A 1 29.29 53.90 62.40
N LYS A 2 29.50 52.89 61.55
CA LYS A 2 28.60 52.30 60.54
C LYS A 2 29.44 51.75 59.39
N PHE A 3 29.46 50.43 59.35
CA PHE A 3 29.92 49.61 58.24
C PHE A 3 29.03 49.86 57.02
N GLN A 4 29.65 49.98 55.85
CA GLN A 4 28.99 49.91 54.56
C GLN A 4 28.71 48.44 54.23
N GLU A 5 27.47 48.13 53.87
CA GLU A 5 27.08 46.87 53.25
C GLU A 5 26.09 47.21 52.11
N LYS A 6 26.29 46.54 50.98
CA LYS A 6 25.30 46.23 49.92
C LYS A 6 24.89 47.39 48.98
N ASN A 7 24.68 47.20 47.68
CA ASN A 7 24.78 46.02 46.82
C ASN A 7 24.95 46.51 45.37
N MET A 8 25.76 45.76 44.64
CA MET A 8 26.05 45.91 43.22
C MET A 8 25.01 45.13 42.40
N PHE A 9 24.04 45.80 41.78
CA PHE A 9 23.26 45.27 40.64
C PHE A 9 22.75 46.47 39.82
N PRO A 10 23.18 46.60 38.55
CA PRO A 10 22.32 46.11 37.48
C PRO A 10 23.15 45.63 36.26
N PHE A 11 23.50 44.34 36.21
CA PHE A 11 24.03 43.74 34.97
C PHE A 11 23.33 42.44 34.57
N PHE A 12 22.49 41.87 35.44
CA PHE A 12 21.84 40.58 35.19
C PHE A 12 20.46 40.68 34.53
N SER A 13 19.83 41.86 34.53
CA SER A 13 18.51 42.06 33.93
C SER A 13 18.58 42.21 32.40
N TYR A 14 19.72 42.64 31.85
CA TYR A 14 19.86 42.81 30.39
C TYR A 14 20.27 41.52 29.65
N PHE A 15 20.92 40.56 30.33
CA PHE A 15 21.34 39.31 29.69
C PHE A 15 20.15 38.36 29.45
N PHE A 16 19.19 38.33 30.38
CA PHE A 16 17.97 37.52 30.24
C PHE A 16 17.01 38.09 29.18
N CYS A 17 16.87 39.42 29.09
CA CYS A 17 16.07 40.04 28.03
C CYS A 17 16.66 39.83 26.63
N LEU A 18 17.99 39.73 26.48
CA LEU A 18 18.63 39.49 25.19
C LEU A 18 18.46 38.03 24.73
N LEU A 19 18.54 37.05 25.64
CA LEU A 19 18.33 35.63 25.31
C LEU A 19 16.87 35.29 24.98
N SER A 20 15.90 35.93 25.65
CA SER A 20 14.48 35.77 25.30
C SER A 20 14.15 36.35 23.91
N PHE A 21 14.87 37.39 23.47
CA PHE A 21 14.71 37.93 22.12
C PHE A 21 15.33 37.03 21.05
N ILE A 22 16.45 36.37 21.34
CA ILE A 22 17.09 35.44 20.38
C ILE A 22 16.24 34.17 20.20
N PHE A 23 15.61 33.65 21.26
CA PHE A 23 14.72 32.49 21.15
C PHE A 23 13.38 32.79 20.47
N LEU A 24 12.85 34.02 20.58
CA LEU A 24 11.67 34.46 19.84
C LEU A 24 11.96 34.74 18.35
N PHE A 25 13.22 34.96 17.96
CA PHE A 25 13.62 35.05 16.55
C PHE A 25 14.01 33.70 15.92
N LEU A 26 14.42 32.71 16.72
CA LEU A 26 14.63 31.33 16.25
C LEU A 26 13.35 30.48 16.26
N SER A 27 12.29 30.96 16.89
CA SER A 27 10.98 30.29 16.97
C SER A 27 9.90 31.07 16.22
N ARG A 28 10.14 31.41 14.96
CA ARG A 28 9.03 31.74 14.06
C ARG A 28 8.47 30.44 13.50
N PRO A 29 7.14 30.21 13.53
CA PRO A 29 6.56 29.22 12.66
C PRO A 29 6.94 29.61 11.23
N ILE A 30 7.55 28.68 10.51
CA ILE A 30 7.70 28.80 9.06
C ILE A 30 6.28 28.78 8.51
N PHE A 31 5.68 29.96 8.36
CA PHE A 31 4.57 30.12 7.44
C PHE A 31 5.12 29.80 6.06
N PRO A 32 4.52 28.88 5.29
CA PRO A 32 4.85 28.79 3.88
C PRO A 32 4.54 30.17 3.28
N ALA A 33 5.59 30.82 2.76
CA ALA A 33 5.43 32.01 1.96
C ALA A 33 4.45 31.69 0.82
N ARG A 34 3.42 32.51 0.68
CA ARG A 34 2.53 32.51 -0.48
C ARG A 34 3.40 32.82 -1.69
N ILE A 35 3.81 31.78 -2.42
CA ILE A 35 4.50 31.93 -3.70
C ILE A 35 3.50 32.62 -4.64
N PRO A 36 3.79 33.81 -5.21
CA PRO A 36 2.96 34.33 -6.28
C PRO A 36 2.95 33.31 -7.43
N PRO A 37 1.87 33.18 -8.21
CA PRO A 37 1.85 32.22 -9.31
C PRO A 37 2.94 32.62 -10.31
N ASP A 38 4.09 31.94 -10.24
CA ASP A 38 5.10 32.02 -11.27
C ASP A 38 4.44 31.51 -12.55
N LYS A 39 4.58 32.30 -13.61
CA LYS A 39 4.07 31.98 -14.93
C LYS A 39 4.43 30.55 -15.25
N VAL A 40 3.39 29.74 -15.47
CA VAL A 40 3.50 28.37 -15.98
C VAL A 40 4.31 28.45 -17.27
N THR A 41 5.61 28.22 -17.12
CA THR A 41 6.48 27.99 -18.26
C THR A 41 6.17 26.55 -18.62
N VAL A 42 5.46 26.35 -19.72
CA VAL A 42 5.19 25.04 -20.28
C VAL A 42 6.55 24.41 -20.58
N ILE A 43 7.04 23.60 -19.64
CA ILE A 43 8.15 22.71 -19.90
C ILE A 43 7.55 21.56 -20.70
N THR A 44 7.65 21.64 -22.03
CA THR A 44 7.54 20.46 -22.88
C THR A 44 8.74 19.56 -22.59
N ASN A 45 8.66 18.78 -21.51
CA ASN A 45 9.61 17.72 -21.25
C ASN A 45 9.29 16.56 -22.19
N ASN A 46 10.02 16.50 -23.30
CA ASN A 46 10.21 15.30 -24.12
C ASN A 46 11.13 14.31 -23.39
N SER A 47 10.74 13.89 -22.19
CA SER A 47 11.34 12.76 -21.49
C SER A 47 10.31 11.65 -21.45
N THR A 48 10.57 10.59 -22.21
CA THR A 48 9.86 9.30 -22.20
C THR A 48 9.82 8.75 -20.76
N HIS A 49 8.78 9.10 -19.99
CA HIS A 49 8.52 8.52 -18.69
C HIS A 49 7.59 7.31 -18.86
N ASN A 50 8.19 6.12 -18.82
CA ASN A 50 7.51 4.81 -18.77
C ASN A 50 6.87 4.53 -17.40
N ALA A 51 6.27 5.54 -16.75
CA ALA A 51 5.64 5.38 -15.44
C ALA A 51 4.14 5.59 -15.61
N THR A 52 3.45 4.52 -15.95
CA THR A 52 2.01 4.53 -16.20
C THR A 52 1.30 4.96 -14.91
N TRP A 53 0.49 6.02 -14.96
CA TRP A 53 -0.40 6.51 -13.88
C TRP A 53 0.19 7.37 -12.73
N HIS A 54 1.47 7.76 -12.77
CA HIS A 54 2.08 8.57 -11.69
C HIS A 54 1.74 10.07 -11.72
N ASP A 55 1.04 10.53 -12.76
CA ASP A 55 0.74 11.95 -12.99
C ASP A 55 -0.77 12.21 -13.10
N PHE A 56 -1.53 11.65 -12.16
CA PHE A 56 -2.99 11.84 -12.07
C PHE A 56 -3.40 12.87 -11.02
N THR A 57 -2.44 13.51 -10.36
CA THR A 57 -2.67 14.63 -9.42
C THR A 57 -3.43 15.79 -10.07
N ARG A 58 -3.25 16.02 -11.38
CA ARG A 58 -3.99 17.04 -12.15
C ARG A 58 -5.51 16.85 -12.19
N PHE A 59 -6.01 15.66 -11.84
CA PHE A 59 -7.45 15.37 -11.82
C PHE A 59 -8.08 15.55 -10.44
N ILE A 60 -7.30 15.93 -9.42
CA ILE A 60 -7.84 16.23 -8.09
C ILE A 60 -8.93 17.30 -8.20
N ASP A 61 -10.03 17.08 -7.49
CA ASP A 61 -11.25 17.90 -7.45
C ASP A 61 -12.07 17.92 -8.75
N ALA A 62 -11.68 17.16 -9.78
CA ALA A 62 -12.52 17.02 -10.98
C ALA A 62 -13.83 16.27 -10.64
N GLU A 63 -14.92 16.79 -11.18
CA GLU A 63 -16.28 16.29 -10.97
C GLU A 63 -17.13 16.37 -12.25
N MET A 64 -18.38 15.93 -12.18
CA MET A 64 -19.32 15.95 -13.30
C MET A 64 -19.29 17.27 -14.07
N GLY A 65 -19.07 17.21 -15.38
CA GLY A 65 -19.00 18.37 -16.26
C GLY A 65 -17.60 18.98 -16.42
N SER A 66 -16.62 18.51 -15.65
CA SER A 66 -15.22 18.91 -15.84
C SER A 66 -14.65 18.39 -17.16
N HIS A 67 -13.72 19.13 -17.74
CA HIS A 67 -12.90 18.66 -18.87
C HIS A 67 -11.44 18.93 -18.53
N VAL A 68 -10.64 17.86 -18.41
CA VAL A 68 -9.22 17.95 -18.06
C VAL A 68 -8.44 17.07 -19.03
N SER A 69 -7.40 17.64 -19.65
CA SER A 69 -6.61 16.91 -20.64
C SER A 69 -5.98 15.65 -20.04
N GLY A 70 -6.12 14.52 -20.75
CA GLY A 70 -5.62 13.21 -20.33
C GLY A 70 -6.58 12.39 -19.47
N MET A 71 -7.79 12.89 -19.18
CA MET A 71 -8.81 12.13 -18.43
C MET A 71 -9.21 10.82 -19.16
N SER A 72 -9.07 10.78 -20.48
CA SER A 72 -9.16 9.56 -21.28
C SER A 72 -8.22 8.43 -20.82
N GLU A 73 -6.99 8.75 -20.41
CA GLU A 73 -6.05 7.76 -19.84
C GLU A 73 -6.51 7.24 -18.47
N LEU A 74 -7.11 8.11 -17.65
CA LEU A 74 -7.71 7.69 -16.40
C LEU A 74 -8.89 6.74 -16.66
N LYS A 75 -9.72 7.00 -17.67
CA LYS A 75 -10.79 6.08 -18.06
C LYS A 75 -10.24 4.70 -18.48
N LYS A 76 -9.10 4.63 -19.17
CA LYS A 76 -8.43 3.36 -19.48
C LYS A 76 -8.01 2.59 -18.23
N TYR A 77 -7.48 3.28 -17.20
CA TYR A 77 -7.22 2.66 -15.89
C TYR A 77 -8.50 2.05 -15.32
N PHE A 78 -9.60 2.79 -15.31
CA PHE A 78 -10.89 2.28 -14.81
C PHE A 78 -11.41 1.09 -15.64
N THR A 79 -11.18 1.08 -16.95
CA THR A 79 -11.49 -0.08 -17.81
C THR A 79 -10.65 -1.29 -17.45
N ARG A 80 -9.33 -1.13 -17.27
CA ARG A 80 -8.40 -2.22 -16.91
C ARG A 80 -8.86 -2.96 -15.65
N PHE A 81 -9.27 -2.22 -14.62
CA PHE A 81 -9.72 -2.83 -13.36
C PHE A 81 -11.23 -3.18 -13.35
N GLY A 82 -11.93 -2.94 -14.47
CA GLY A 82 -13.31 -3.38 -14.71
C GLY A 82 -14.40 -2.44 -14.16
N TYR A 83 -14.06 -1.21 -13.81
CA TYR A 83 -15.01 -0.19 -13.36
C TYR A 83 -15.74 0.50 -14.51
N PHE A 84 -15.19 0.42 -15.71
CA PHE A 84 -15.75 1.07 -16.90
C PHE A 84 -16.04 0.03 -17.98
N PRO A 85 -17.21 0.06 -18.66
CA PRO A 85 -17.58 -0.93 -19.67
C PRO A 85 -16.62 -0.97 -20.86
N THR A 86 -16.22 -2.18 -21.27
CA THR A 86 -15.38 -2.45 -22.46
C THR A 86 -16.16 -2.42 -23.78
N THR A 87 -17.48 -2.16 -23.76
CA THR A 87 -18.34 -2.16 -24.96
C THR A 87 -18.19 -0.93 -25.85
N ILE A 88 -17.31 0.02 -25.49
CA ILE A 88 -16.96 1.13 -26.39
C ILE A 88 -15.93 0.56 -27.37
N SER A 89 -16.41 0.25 -28.57
CA SER A 89 -15.56 -0.06 -29.73
C SER A 89 -14.51 1.05 -29.86
N ASP A 90 -13.25 0.65 -29.72
CA ASP A 90 -12.05 1.48 -29.61
C ASP A 90 -11.98 2.25 -28.29
N ASN A 91 -10.82 2.20 -27.61
CA ASN A 91 -10.48 2.94 -26.38
C ASN A 91 -10.49 4.49 -26.58
N ASN A 92 -11.41 5.02 -27.38
CA ASN A 92 -11.61 6.40 -27.75
C ASN A 92 -12.39 7.14 -26.66
N PHE A 93 -11.84 7.10 -25.45
CA PHE A 93 -12.38 7.87 -24.33
C PHE A 93 -12.19 9.36 -24.59
N THR A 94 -13.21 10.15 -24.27
CA THR A 94 -13.07 11.61 -24.24
C THR A 94 -12.47 12.07 -22.91
N ASP A 95 -11.90 13.27 -22.91
CA ASP A 95 -11.36 13.92 -21.72
C ASP A 95 -12.44 14.55 -20.79
N ASN A 96 -13.73 14.34 -21.10
CA ASN A 96 -14.84 14.84 -20.31
C ASN A 96 -15.13 13.95 -19.09
N PHE A 97 -15.41 14.56 -17.94
CA PHE A 97 -16.00 13.87 -16.80
C PHE A 97 -17.52 13.76 -16.98
N ASP A 98 -17.96 12.68 -17.61
CA ASP A 98 -19.35 12.40 -17.96
C ASP A 98 -20.08 11.53 -16.91
N THR A 99 -21.38 11.30 -17.14
CA THR A 99 -22.24 10.50 -16.26
C THR A 99 -21.77 9.06 -16.10
N GLN A 100 -21.19 8.48 -17.15
CA GLN A 100 -20.67 7.12 -17.11
C GLN A 100 -19.43 7.06 -16.21
N PHE A 101 -18.54 8.05 -16.33
CA PHE A 101 -17.33 8.13 -15.52
C PHE A 101 -17.62 8.44 -14.05
N LYS A 102 -18.60 9.31 -13.75
CA LYS A 102 -19.08 9.47 -12.37
C LYS A 102 -19.53 8.14 -11.75
N SER A 103 -20.24 7.32 -12.53
CA SER A 103 -20.72 6.01 -12.07
C SER A 103 -19.55 5.05 -11.81
N ALA A 104 -18.52 5.08 -12.67
CA ALA A 104 -17.31 4.30 -12.49
C ALA A 104 -16.50 4.74 -11.25
N VAL A 105 -16.35 6.05 -11.02
CA VAL A 105 -15.71 6.61 -9.79
C VAL A 105 -16.47 6.19 -8.54
N THR A 106 -17.80 6.31 -8.56
CA THR A 106 -18.66 5.88 -7.44
C THR A 106 -18.48 4.39 -7.13
N LEU A 107 -18.41 3.55 -8.17
CA LEU A 107 -18.17 2.12 -8.02
C LEU A 107 -16.76 1.82 -7.49
N TYR A 108 -15.74 2.52 -7.97
CA TYR A 108 -14.37 2.43 -7.49
C TYR A 108 -14.27 2.75 -5.99
N GLN A 109 -14.82 3.90 -5.59
CA GLN A 109 -14.85 4.31 -4.18
C GLN A 109 -15.57 3.28 -3.31
N THR A 110 -16.73 2.80 -3.75
CA THR A 110 -17.48 1.76 -3.03
C THR A 110 -16.68 0.47 -2.88
N LYS A 111 -16.00 0.02 -3.95
CA LYS A 111 -15.25 -1.24 -3.96
C LYS A 111 -13.98 -1.19 -3.11
N LEU A 112 -13.35 -0.03 -3.00
CA LEU A 112 -12.15 0.16 -2.20
C LEU A 112 -12.43 0.73 -0.81
N GLY A 113 -13.69 0.81 -0.38
CA GLY A 113 -14.05 1.30 0.94
C GLY A 113 -13.71 2.79 1.18
N LEU A 114 -13.63 3.58 0.11
CA LEU A 114 -13.41 5.02 0.17
C LEU A 114 -14.72 5.78 0.41
N PRO A 115 -14.67 7.03 0.89
CA PRO A 115 -15.83 7.92 0.89
C PRO A 115 -16.45 8.01 -0.51
N VAL A 116 -17.75 7.71 -0.62
CA VAL A 116 -18.45 7.66 -1.91
C VAL A 116 -18.93 9.06 -2.29
N THR A 117 -18.03 9.88 -2.84
CA THR A 117 -18.31 11.26 -3.24
C THR A 117 -18.74 11.38 -4.72
N GLY A 118 -18.36 10.41 -5.55
CA GLY A 118 -18.49 10.47 -7.00
C GLY A 118 -17.61 11.55 -7.66
N LYS A 119 -16.60 12.06 -6.95
CA LYS A 119 -15.60 13.03 -7.42
C LYS A 119 -14.20 12.43 -7.37
N LEU A 120 -13.26 12.99 -8.11
CA LEU A 120 -11.84 12.66 -8.00
C LEU A 120 -11.20 13.43 -6.84
N ASP A 121 -11.68 13.17 -5.63
CA ASP A 121 -11.10 13.75 -4.41
C ASP A 121 -9.68 13.22 -4.13
N SER A 122 -8.99 13.86 -3.19
CA SER A 122 -7.61 13.52 -2.83
C SER A 122 -7.43 12.05 -2.43
N ASP A 123 -8.37 11.47 -1.67
CA ASP A 123 -8.29 10.07 -1.23
C ASP A 123 -8.44 9.12 -2.43
N THR A 124 -9.36 9.45 -3.35
CA THR A 124 -9.58 8.68 -4.58
C THR A 124 -8.35 8.72 -5.49
N ILE A 125 -7.80 9.90 -5.78
CA ILE A 125 -6.62 10.04 -6.65
C ILE A 125 -5.38 9.41 -6.00
N THR A 126 -5.18 9.59 -4.70
CA THR A 126 -4.07 8.96 -3.98
C THR A 126 -4.16 7.43 -4.05
N THR A 127 -5.37 6.87 -3.97
CA THR A 127 -5.57 5.41 -4.09
C THR A 127 -5.35 4.93 -5.52
N ILE A 128 -5.79 5.69 -6.53
CA ILE A 128 -5.57 5.40 -7.96
C ILE A 128 -4.08 5.37 -8.29
N MET A 129 -3.30 6.31 -7.75
CA MET A 129 -1.86 6.40 -7.98
C MET A 129 -1.05 5.44 -7.11
N SER A 130 -1.67 4.76 -6.15
CA SER A 130 -0.96 3.76 -5.34
C SER A 130 -0.70 2.51 -6.18
N PRO A 131 0.52 1.96 -6.16
CA PRO A 131 0.80 0.67 -6.78
C PRO A 131 -0.13 -0.40 -6.24
N ARG A 132 -0.49 -1.35 -7.09
CA ARG A 132 -1.55 -2.32 -6.81
C ARG A 132 -1.39 -3.64 -7.58
N CYS A 133 -2.18 -4.63 -7.18
CA CYS A 133 -2.42 -5.85 -7.93
C CYS A 133 -3.16 -5.57 -9.26
N GLY A 134 -2.79 -6.30 -10.30
CA GLY A 134 -3.31 -6.24 -11.67
C GLY A 134 -4.65 -6.94 -11.89
N VAL A 135 -5.11 -7.75 -10.93
CA VAL A 135 -6.39 -8.46 -11.02
C VAL A 135 -7.57 -7.47 -10.99
N SER A 136 -8.57 -7.69 -11.84
CA SER A 136 -9.76 -6.84 -11.90
C SER A 136 -10.60 -6.91 -10.61
N ASP A 137 -11.10 -5.75 -10.16
CA ASP A 137 -11.92 -5.59 -8.95
C ASP A 137 -13.39 -5.99 -9.15
N THR A 138 -13.82 -6.17 -10.41
CA THR A 138 -15.25 -6.29 -10.76
C THR A 138 -15.58 -7.50 -11.62
N ALA A 139 -14.59 -8.32 -12.01
CA ALA A 139 -14.81 -9.50 -12.84
C ALA A 139 -15.93 -10.41 -12.25
N HIS A 140 -17.05 -10.43 -12.97
CA HIS A 140 -18.28 -11.22 -12.82
C HIS A 140 -18.73 -11.60 -11.40
N LYS A 141 -19.60 -10.75 -10.83
CA LYS A 141 -20.43 -11.05 -9.64
C LYS A 141 -19.66 -11.78 -8.53
N ILE A 142 -18.60 -11.13 -8.05
CA ILE A 142 -18.05 -11.37 -6.73
C ILE A 142 -19.22 -11.42 -5.74
N ARG A 143 -19.53 -12.60 -5.19
CA ARG A 143 -20.45 -12.74 -4.06
C ARG A 143 -19.70 -12.23 -2.84
N ALA A 144 -19.63 -10.91 -2.70
CA ALA A 144 -19.17 -10.27 -1.49
C ALA A 144 -20.09 -10.73 -0.36
N THR A 145 -19.50 -11.41 0.63
CA THR A 145 -20.03 -11.25 1.99
C THR A 145 -19.62 -9.84 2.45
N LYS A 146 -20.13 -9.32 3.56
CA LYS A 146 -19.86 -7.93 3.97
C LYS A 146 -18.37 -7.55 4.07
N HIS A 147 -17.44 -8.51 4.07
CA HIS A 147 -16.02 -8.28 4.34
C HIS A 147 -15.11 -8.81 3.20
N TYR A 148 -15.22 -10.07 2.76
CA TYR A 148 -14.33 -10.68 1.74
C TYR A 148 -15.04 -11.13 0.45
N SER A 149 -14.23 -11.55 -0.53
CA SER A 149 -14.63 -11.66 -1.93
C SER A 149 -13.97 -12.85 -2.65
N TYR A 150 -14.57 -13.32 -3.75
CA TYR A 150 -14.12 -14.46 -4.55
C TYR A 150 -14.27 -14.21 -6.04
N PHE A 151 -13.42 -14.86 -6.84
CA PHE A 151 -13.68 -14.99 -8.28
C PHE A 151 -15.03 -15.68 -8.56
N TYR A 152 -15.60 -15.41 -9.73
CA TYR A 152 -16.87 -16.01 -10.15
C TYR A 152 -16.83 -17.54 -10.05
N GLY A 153 -17.88 -18.13 -9.48
CA GLY A 153 -17.96 -19.58 -9.29
C GLY A 153 -17.26 -20.10 -8.03
N LYS A 154 -16.61 -19.23 -7.24
CA LYS A 154 -15.84 -19.60 -6.03
C LYS A 154 -14.84 -20.72 -6.31
N PRO A 155 -13.95 -20.53 -7.30
CA PRO A 155 -12.99 -21.56 -7.68
C PRO A 155 -12.08 -21.87 -6.49
N ARG A 156 -11.72 -23.14 -6.36
CA ARG A 156 -10.79 -23.64 -5.35
C ARG A 156 -10.05 -24.83 -5.93
N TRP A 157 -8.86 -25.08 -5.40
CA TRP A 157 -8.17 -26.34 -5.67
C TRP A 157 -8.95 -27.51 -5.07
N SER A 158 -9.00 -28.62 -5.80
CA SER A 158 -9.68 -29.84 -5.36
C SER A 158 -8.80 -31.06 -5.54
N ARG A 159 -8.28 -31.59 -4.44
CA ARG A 159 -7.55 -32.87 -4.41
C ARG A 159 -8.29 -33.87 -3.54
N ARG A 160 -8.10 -35.17 -3.83
CA ARG A 160 -8.75 -36.26 -3.10
C ARG A 160 -8.20 -36.46 -1.68
N MET A 161 -7.00 -35.97 -1.39
CA MET A 161 -6.32 -36.16 -0.10
C MET A 161 -6.42 -34.91 0.79
N SER A 162 -6.59 -35.13 2.10
CA SER A 162 -6.59 -34.08 3.13
C SER A 162 -5.56 -34.40 4.24
N PRO A 163 -4.67 -33.46 4.62
CA PRO A 163 -4.52 -32.12 4.06
C PRO A 163 -4.05 -32.16 2.61
N MET A 164 -4.60 -31.25 1.79
CA MET A 164 -4.22 -31.12 0.39
C MET A 164 -2.78 -30.61 0.31
N THR A 165 -1.98 -31.12 -0.62
CA THR A 165 -0.64 -30.57 -0.90
C THR A 165 -0.62 -30.02 -2.32
N LEU A 166 -0.31 -28.73 -2.44
CA LEU A 166 -0.04 -28.06 -3.72
C LEU A 166 1.46 -27.88 -3.88
N THR A 167 1.95 -28.06 -5.10
CA THR A 167 3.35 -27.83 -5.45
C THR A 167 3.54 -26.44 -6.05
N TYR A 168 4.66 -25.80 -5.73
CA TYR A 168 5.04 -24.54 -6.38
C TYR A 168 6.48 -24.56 -6.87
N ALA A 169 6.74 -23.81 -7.93
CA ALA A 169 8.06 -23.68 -8.53
C ALA A 169 8.30 -22.25 -9.02
N VAL A 170 9.56 -21.82 -8.95
CA VAL A 170 10.02 -20.52 -9.46
C VAL A 170 10.70 -20.74 -10.81
N SER A 171 10.37 -19.91 -11.80
CA SER A 171 10.96 -19.96 -13.13
C SER A 171 12.48 -19.74 -13.06
N SER A 172 13.23 -20.51 -13.83
CA SER A 172 14.67 -20.30 -14.02
C SER A 172 14.99 -19.28 -15.12
N THR A 173 14.02 -18.94 -15.97
CA THR A 173 14.20 -18.06 -17.13
C THR A 173 13.54 -16.70 -16.96
N ASN A 174 12.36 -16.65 -16.34
CA ASN A 174 11.62 -15.41 -16.09
C ASN A 174 11.92 -14.95 -14.66
N MET A 175 13.03 -14.23 -14.51
CA MET A 175 13.64 -13.96 -13.21
C MET A 175 14.34 -12.59 -13.18
N ILE A 176 14.46 -12.02 -11.98
CA ILE A 176 15.33 -10.88 -11.69
C ILE A 176 16.71 -11.37 -11.21
N ASP A 177 17.75 -10.56 -11.39
CA ASP A 177 19.15 -10.92 -11.10
C ASP A 177 19.75 -10.26 -9.85
N TYR A 178 19.07 -9.25 -9.30
CA TYR A 178 19.56 -8.45 -8.17
C TYR A 178 19.10 -8.95 -6.79
N ILE A 179 18.23 -9.97 -6.72
CA ILE A 179 17.90 -10.72 -5.50
C ILE A 179 18.24 -12.18 -5.74
N SER A 180 18.92 -12.82 -4.79
CA SER A 180 19.30 -14.22 -4.92
C SER A 180 18.06 -15.14 -4.99
N LEU A 181 18.13 -16.22 -5.78
CA LEU A 181 17.06 -17.21 -5.86
C LEU A 181 16.74 -17.81 -4.48
N SER A 182 17.73 -17.97 -3.60
CA SER A 182 17.54 -18.43 -2.23
C SER A 182 16.69 -17.47 -1.40
N ASP A 183 16.90 -16.16 -1.52
CA ASP A 183 16.12 -15.17 -0.78
C ASP A 183 14.68 -15.10 -1.30
N ILE A 184 14.49 -15.19 -2.61
CA ILE A 184 13.16 -15.25 -3.22
C ILE A 184 12.41 -16.51 -2.76
N LYS A 185 13.05 -17.68 -2.80
CA LYS A 185 12.47 -18.94 -2.30
C LYS A 185 12.12 -18.83 -0.81
N LEU A 186 12.98 -18.20 0.00
CA LEU A 186 12.72 -17.99 1.43
C LEU A 186 11.51 -17.08 1.68
N VAL A 187 11.38 -15.97 0.93
CA VAL A 187 10.21 -15.09 0.97
C VAL A 187 8.94 -15.84 0.59
N LEU A 188 8.95 -16.56 -0.53
CA LEU A 188 7.79 -17.34 -1.00
C LEU A 188 7.39 -18.42 0.01
N LYS A 189 8.36 -19.13 0.58
CA LYS A 189 8.11 -20.11 1.64
C LYS A 189 7.40 -19.48 2.84
N ARG A 190 7.80 -18.29 3.28
CA ARG A 190 7.12 -17.56 4.37
C ARG A 190 5.69 -17.17 3.96
N ALA A 191 5.51 -16.61 2.78
CA ALA A 191 4.20 -16.22 2.25
C ALA A 191 3.22 -17.40 2.17
N PHE A 192 3.63 -18.54 1.62
CA PHE A 192 2.85 -19.78 1.61
C PHE A 192 2.57 -20.31 3.02
N SER A 193 3.54 -20.21 3.93
CA SER A 193 3.39 -20.69 5.31
C SER A 193 2.26 -19.96 6.02
N ARG A 194 2.09 -18.65 5.81
CA ARG A 194 1.00 -17.86 6.40
C ARG A 194 -0.37 -18.39 6.02
N TRP A 195 -0.57 -18.71 4.74
CA TRP A 195 -1.82 -19.32 4.28
C TRP A 195 -1.98 -20.73 4.84
N SER A 196 -0.97 -21.60 4.75
CA SER A 196 -1.04 -22.97 5.27
C SER A 196 -1.31 -23.06 6.79
N TYR A 197 -0.96 -22.00 7.53
CA TYR A 197 -1.24 -21.92 8.95
C TYR A 197 -2.75 -21.85 9.24
N VAL A 198 -3.55 -21.25 8.35
CA VAL A 198 -4.97 -20.99 8.59
C VAL A 198 -5.93 -21.93 7.87
N ILE A 199 -5.46 -22.69 6.86
CA ILE A 199 -6.26 -23.68 6.10
C ILE A 199 -5.59 -25.07 6.05
N PRO A 200 -6.33 -26.15 5.78
CA PRO A 200 -5.76 -27.51 5.66
C PRO A 200 -5.09 -27.75 4.28
N VAL A 201 -4.22 -26.82 3.86
CA VAL A 201 -3.49 -26.88 2.60
C VAL A 201 -2.00 -26.69 2.86
N ASN A 202 -1.19 -27.66 2.44
CA ASN A 202 0.25 -27.62 2.49
C ASN A 202 0.80 -27.16 1.14
N PHE A 203 1.93 -26.45 1.17
CA PHE A 203 2.65 -26.04 -0.02
C PHE A 203 4.05 -26.65 -0.02
N LYS A 204 4.42 -27.27 -1.13
CA LYS A 204 5.73 -27.92 -1.30
C LYS A 204 6.45 -27.36 -2.51
N GLU A 205 7.64 -26.83 -2.30
CA GLU A 205 8.51 -26.41 -3.38
C GLU A 205 8.95 -27.63 -4.22
N THR A 206 9.06 -27.45 -5.53
CA THR A 206 9.58 -28.44 -6.48
C THR A 206 10.45 -27.77 -7.55
N ASP A 207 11.46 -28.48 -8.04
CA ASP A 207 12.28 -28.01 -9.16
C ASP A 207 11.61 -28.28 -10.53
N LYS A 208 10.50 -29.04 -10.55
CA LYS A 208 9.76 -29.36 -11.77
C LYS A 208 8.77 -28.26 -12.13
N TYR A 209 9.27 -27.17 -12.71
CA TYR A 209 8.46 -25.99 -13.03
C TYR A 209 7.21 -26.30 -13.87
N GLU A 210 7.37 -27.04 -14.98
CA GLU A 210 6.28 -27.30 -15.92
C GLU A 210 5.13 -28.15 -15.35
N SER A 211 5.39 -28.94 -14.30
CA SER A 211 4.37 -29.78 -13.66
C SER A 211 4.01 -29.32 -12.25
N ALA A 212 4.47 -28.15 -11.81
CA ALA A 212 4.06 -27.56 -10.55
C ALA A 212 2.63 -27.03 -10.66
N ASP A 213 1.86 -27.15 -9.57
CA ASP A 213 0.50 -26.60 -9.52
C ASP A 213 0.51 -25.08 -9.60
N ILE A 214 1.50 -24.44 -8.95
CA ILE A 214 1.68 -22.99 -8.91
C ILE A 214 3.03 -22.64 -9.53
N ARG A 215 3.02 -21.79 -10.55
CA ARG A 215 4.20 -21.42 -11.34
C ARG A 215 4.42 -19.92 -11.21
N ILE A 216 5.58 -19.57 -10.65
CA ILE A 216 5.93 -18.20 -10.25
C ILE A 216 7.05 -17.70 -11.16
N GLY A 217 6.92 -16.50 -11.71
CA GLY A 217 7.97 -15.87 -12.52
C GLY A 217 7.89 -14.35 -12.52
N PHE A 218 9.00 -13.73 -12.89
CA PHE A 218 9.14 -12.28 -13.06
C PHE A 218 9.13 -11.95 -14.55
N TYR A 219 8.22 -11.08 -14.99
CA TYR A 219 7.99 -10.77 -16.40
C TYR A 219 8.01 -9.27 -16.64
N HIS A 220 8.35 -8.85 -17.87
CA HIS A 220 8.26 -7.46 -18.29
C HIS A 220 7.15 -7.29 -19.31
N GLY A 221 6.45 -6.15 -19.27
CA GLY A 221 5.55 -5.72 -20.35
C GLY A 221 4.54 -6.79 -20.77
N ASP A 222 4.31 -6.90 -22.08
CA ASP A 222 3.55 -8.02 -22.64
C ASP A 222 4.34 -9.33 -22.52
N HIS A 223 3.73 -10.30 -21.86
CA HIS A 223 4.30 -11.62 -21.59
C HIS A 223 3.33 -12.75 -21.99
N GLY A 224 2.42 -12.48 -22.93
CA GLY A 224 1.68 -13.51 -23.66
C GLY A 224 0.45 -14.07 -22.93
N ASP A 225 -0.01 -13.44 -21.85
CA ASP A 225 -1.23 -13.82 -21.14
C ASP A 225 -2.39 -12.83 -21.28
N GLY A 226 -2.17 -11.73 -22.00
CA GLY A 226 -3.16 -10.68 -22.24
C GLY A 226 -3.19 -9.57 -21.19
N GLU A 227 -2.41 -9.69 -20.10
CA GLU A 227 -2.39 -8.75 -18.98
C GLU A 227 -0.99 -8.09 -18.87
N ALA A 228 -0.61 -7.31 -19.88
CA ALA A 228 0.73 -6.71 -19.92
C ALA A 228 1.05 -5.85 -18.68
N PHE A 229 2.27 -6.01 -18.16
CA PHE A 229 2.82 -5.16 -17.11
C PHE A 229 3.16 -3.76 -17.63
N ASP A 230 3.20 -2.78 -16.73
CA ASP A 230 3.19 -1.35 -17.07
C ASP A 230 4.45 -0.59 -16.62
N GLY A 231 5.44 -1.29 -16.06
CA GLY A 231 6.76 -0.75 -15.78
C GLY A 231 6.99 -0.52 -14.29
N VAL A 232 7.75 0.51 -13.94
CA VAL A 232 8.06 0.79 -12.53
C VAL A 232 6.82 1.37 -11.87
N LEU A 233 6.36 0.69 -10.81
CA LEU A 233 5.14 0.98 -10.07
C LEU A 233 3.89 0.96 -10.99
N GLY A 234 2.70 1.04 -10.39
CA GLY A 234 1.46 0.78 -11.11
C GLY A 234 0.98 -0.64 -10.82
N VAL A 235 1.09 -1.56 -11.77
CA VAL A 235 0.76 -2.98 -11.58
C VAL A 235 1.97 -3.77 -11.09
N LEU A 236 1.94 -4.15 -9.82
CA LEU A 236 3.05 -4.87 -9.18
C LEU A 236 3.13 -6.35 -9.61
N ALA A 237 1.98 -6.98 -9.80
CA ALA A 237 1.83 -8.41 -10.00
C ALA A 237 0.41 -8.75 -10.45
N HIS A 238 0.22 -9.98 -10.93
CA HIS A 238 -1.10 -10.60 -11.01
C HIS A 238 -0.99 -12.12 -10.93
N SER A 239 -2.11 -12.74 -10.60
CA SER A 239 -2.23 -14.19 -10.56
C SER A 239 -3.61 -14.64 -10.98
N PHE A 240 -3.69 -15.91 -11.34
CA PHE A 240 -4.90 -16.50 -11.90
C PHE A 240 -5.58 -17.40 -10.88
N SER A 241 -6.91 -17.33 -10.83
CA SER A 241 -7.72 -18.16 -9.95
C SER A 241 -7.45 -19.66 -10.14
N PRO A 242 -7.69 -20.50 -9.11
CA PRO A 242 -7.59 -21.94 -9.24
C PRO A 242 -8.41 -22.49 -10.43
N GLU A 243 -7.96 -23.55 -11.12
CA GLU A 243 -6.72 -24.32 -10.92
C GLU A 243 -5.60 -23.89 -11.89
N ASN A 244 -5.58 -22.62 -12.33
CA ASN A 244 -4.62 -22.15 -13.33
C ASN A 244 -3.18 -22.09 -12.79
N GLY A 245 -3.02 -21.51 -11.60
CA GLY A 245 -1.76 -21.52 -10.84
C GLY A 245 -0.64 -20.62 -11.38
N ARG A 246 -0.87 -19.84 -12.44
CA ARG A 246 0.08 -18.80 -12.86
C ARG A 246 0.08 -17.64 -11.86
N PHE A 247 1.28 -17.22 -11.48
CA PHE A 247 1.55 -16.10 -10.58
C PHE A 247 2.73 -15.32 -11.16
N HIS A 248 2.47 -14.14 -11.69
CA HIS A 248 3.45 -13.29 -12.34
C HIS A 248 3.72 -12.04 -11.50
N LEU A 249 5.00 -11.69 -11.38
CA LEU A 249 5.50 -10.47 -10.73
C LEU A 249 6.07 -9.56 -11.82
N ASP A 250 5.88 -8.25 -11.73
CA ASP A 250 6.52 -7.33 -12.67
C ASP A 250 8.03 -7.25 -12.37
N ALA A 251 8.85 -7.64 -13.34
CA ALA A 251 10.29 -7.60 -13.26
C ALA A 251 10.86 -6.18 -13.30
N ALA A 252 10.08 -5.18 -13.72
CA ALA A 252 10.48 -3.77 -13.73
C ALA A 252 10.52 -3.15 -12.33
N GLU A 253 9.83 -3.75 -11.35
CA GLU A 253 9.75 -3.20 -10.01
C GLU A 253 11.08 -3.26 -9.27
N THR A 254 11.24 -2.34 -8.31
CA THR A 254 12.34 -2.43 -7.33
C THR A 254 11.91 -3.32 -6.17
N TRP A 255 12.04 -4.63 -6.34
CA TRP A 255 11.70 -5.59 -5.29
C TRP A 255 12.66 -5.47 -4.11
N ALA A 256 12.12 -5.61 -2.91
CA ALA A 256 12.88 -5.69 -1.66
C ALA A 256 12.41 -6.89 -0.84
N VAL A 257 13.37 -7.65 -0.34
CA VAL A 257 13.15 -8.68 0.70
C VAL A 257 13.50 -8.16 2.09
N ASP A 258 14.20 -7.02 2.14
CA ASP A 258 14.57 -6.27 3.32
C ASP A 258 14.74 -4.79 2.95
N PHE A 259 13.93 -3.93 3.57
CA PHE A 259 13.97 -2.48 3.36
C PHE A 259 15.19 -1.80 4.00
N GLU A 260 15.91 -2.49 4.87
CA GLU A 260 17.17 -1.99 5.40
C GLU A 260 18.30 -2.09 4.38
N THR A 261 18.28 -3.08 3.50
CA THR A 261 19.27 -3.22 2.41
C THR A 261 18.89 -2.38 1.19
N VAL A 262 17.62 -2.43 0.77
CA VAL A 262 17.13 -1.68 -0.39
C VAL A 262 16.59 -0.33 0.08
N LYS A 263 17.32 0.77 -0.15
CA LYS A 263 16.95 2.12 0.31
C LYS A 263 16.08 2.93 -0.65
N SER A 264 15.75 2.39 -1.83
CA SER A 264 14.88 3.09 -2.81
C SER A 264 13.53 3.44 -2.17
N ARG A 265 13.02 4.64 -2.45
CA ARG A 265 11.67 5.07 -2.03
C ARG A 265 10.56 4.36 -2.79
N ALA A 266 10.86 3.86 -3.98
CA ALA A 266 9.96 3.04 -4.80
C ALA A 266 10.08 1.54 -4.47
N ALA A 267 10.85 1.16 -3.45
CA ALA A 267 11.01 -0.25 -3.10
C ALA A 267 9.68 -0.88 -2.66
N VAL A 268 9.37 -2.05 -3.23
CA VAL A 268 8.15 -2.83 -2.97
C VAL A 268 8.51 -4.10 -2.22
N ASP A 269 7.81 -4.39 -1.14
CA ASP A 269 8.05 -5.59 -0.33
C ASP A 269 7.55 -6.84 -1.07
N LEU A 270 8.48 -7.71 -1.48
CA LEU A 270 8.16 -8.91 -2.26
C LEU A 270 7.27 -9.88 -1.48
N GLU A 271 7.45 -9.97 -0.16
CA GLU A 271 6.67 -10.87 0.69
C GLU A 271 5.20 -10.45 0.80
N SER A 272 4.95 -9.14 0.86
CA SER A 272 3.61 -8.56 0.92
C SER A 272 2.85 -8.83 -0.38
N VAL A 273 3.47 -8.55 -1.53
CA VAL A 273 2.85 -8.84 -2.83
C VAL A 273 2.66 -10.35 -3.00
N ALA A 274 3.65 -11.17 -2.66
CA ALA A 274 3.49 -12.62 -2.77
C ALA A 274 2.40 -13.17 -1.87
N THR A 275 2.26 -12.66 -0.65
CA THR A 275 1.18 -13.09 0.26
C THR A 275 -0.18 -12.73 -0.34
N HIS A 276 -0.33 -11.56 -0.97
CA HIS A 276 -1.53 -11.15 -1.68
C HIS A 276 -1.86 -12.06 -2.87
N GLU A 277 -0.91 -12.25 -3.80
CA GLU A 277 -1.13 -13.06 -5.00
C GLU A 277 -1.42 -14.53 -4.69
N ILE A 278 -0.86 -15.08 -3.60
CA ILE A 278 -1.21 -16.43 -3.16
C ILE A 278 -2.69 -16.52 -2.77
N GLY A 279 -3.29 -15.47 -2.22
CA GLY A 279 -4.73 -15.42 -1.93
C GLY A 279 -5.57 -15.57 -3.20
N HIS A 280 -5.18 -14.92 -4.30
CA HIS A 280 -5.80 -15.10 -5.60
C HIS A 280 -5.59 -16.50 -6.18
N VAL A 281 -4.37 -17.05 -6.08
CA VAL A 281 -4.07 -18.44 -6.43
C VAL A 281 -4.92 -19.43 -5.62
N LEU A 282 -5.38 -19.05 -4.42
CA LEU A 282 -6.30 -19.81 -3.59
C LEU A 282 -7.78 -19.54 -3.89
N GLY A 283 -8.12 -18.54 -4.71
CA GLY A 283 -9.48 -18.25 -5.16
C GLY A 283 -10.14 -17.04 -4.51
N LEU A 284 -9.42 -16.29 -3.68
CA LEU A 284 -9.89 -15.02 -3.12
C LEU A 284 -9.89 -13.92 -4.18
N GLY A 285 -10.85 -13.02 -4.10
CA GLY A 285 -10.82 -11.74 -4.81
C GLY A 285 -10.39 -10.62 -3.88
N HIS A 286 -10.31 -9.39 -4.41
CA HIS A 286 -9.99 -8.21 -3.62
C HIS A 286 -11.07 -7.87 -2.59
N THR A 287 -10.65 -7.30 -1.47
CA THR A 287 -11.51 -6.81 -0.37
C THR A 287 -11.51 -5.28 -0.30
N SER A 288 -12.56 -4.71 0.30
CA SER A 288 -12.63 -3.29 0.64
C SER A 288 -12.00 -2.96 2.00
N VAL A 289 -11.51 -3.96 2.74
CA VAL A 289 -10.89 -3.77 4.06
C VAL A 289 -9.42 -3.38 3.88
N LYS A 290 -9.08 -2.11 4.11
CA LYS A 290 -7.76 -1.53 3.79
C LYS A 290 -6.59 -2.21 4.50
N GLU A 291 -6.82 -2.78 5.67
CA GLU A 291 -5.81 -3.44 6.50
C GLU A 291 -5.56 -4.90 6.09
N ALA A 292 -6.52 -5.52 5.40
CA ALA A 292 -6.46 -6.92 4.98
C ALA A 292 -5.49 -7.14 3.82
N VAL A 293 -4.77 -8.25 3.81
CA VAL A 293 -3.76 -8.57 2.79
C VAL A 293 -4.36 -8.50 1.39
N MET A 294 -5.61 -8.95 1.21
CA MET A 294 -6.30 -8.94 -0.09
C MET A 294 -6.79 -7.56 -0.56
N TYR A 295 -6.50 -6.46 0.15
CA TYR A 295 -6.76 -5.12 -0.39
C TYR A 295 -5.82 -4.87 -1.57
N PRO A 296 -6.29 -4.33 -2.71
CA PRO A 296 -5.53 -4.35 -3.96
C PRO A 296 -4.28 -3.48 -3.97
N SER A 297 -4.27 -2.36 -3.24
CA SER A 297 -3.15 -1.42 -3.26
C SER A 297 -2.13 -1.71 -2.17
N LEU A 298 -0.85 -1.54 -2.51
CA LEU A 298 0.29 -1.60 -1.60
C LEU A 298 1.18 -0.38 -1.83
N SER A 299 1.30 0.47 -0.83
CA SER A 299 2.21 1.61 -0.91
C SER A 299 3.68 1.15 -0.85
N PRO A 300 4.61 1.79 -1.58
CA PRO A 300 6.04 1.52 -1.44
C PRO A 300 6.49 1.64 0.01
N ARG A 301 7.57 0.95 0.37
CA ARG A 301 8.13 0.95 1.74
C ARG A 301 7.19 0.41 2.82
N THR A 302 6.09 -0.24 2.46
CA THR A 302 5.11 -0.80 3.40
C THR A 302 5.20 -2.31 3.41
N GLN A 303 5.16 -2.91 4.60
CA GLN A 303 5.02 -4.34 4.77
C GLN A 303 3.60 -4.66 5.20
N LYS A 304 2.97 -5.62 4.52
CA LYS A 304 1.60 -6.05 4.73
C LYS A 304 1.49 -7.56 4.56
N VAL A 305 2.16 -8.26 5.45
CA VAL A 305 2.31 -9.72 5.39
C VAL A 305 1.34 -10.47 6.29
N ASP A 306 0.82 -9.83 7.34
CA ASP A 306 -0.01 -10.50 8.34
C ASP A 306 -1.47 -10.59 7.90
N LEU A 307 -1.96 -11.83 7.75
CA LEU A 307 -3.36 -12.11 7.45
C LEU A 307 -4.26 -11.53 8.54
N LYS A 308 -5.29 -10.79 8.11
CA LYS A 308 -6.33 -10.23 8.99
C LYS A 308 -7.53 -11.16 9.04
N VAL A 309 -8.45 -10.85 9.94
CA VAL A 309 -9.70 -11.62 10.10
C VAL A 309 -10.42 -11.80 8.76
N ASP A 310 -10.48 -10.74 7.94
CA ASP A 310 -11.10 -10.76 6.62
C ASP A 310 -10.46 -11.81 5.68
N ASP A 311 -9.12 -11.83 5.62
CA ASP A 311 -8.36 -12.77 4.78
C ASP A 311 -8.60 -14.21 5.23
N VAL A 312 -8.59 -14.44 6.55
CA VAL A 312 -8.74 -15.76 7.15
C VAL A 312 -10.15 -16.31 7.00
N GLU A 313 -11.18 -15.52 7.29
CA GLU A 313 -12.57 -15.92 7.07
C GLU A 313 -12.83 -16.23 5.59
N GLY A 314 -12.30 -15.39 4.70
CA GLY A 314 -12.43 -15.57 3.26
C GLY A 314 -11.87 -16.91 2.79
N VAL A 315 -10.63 -17.22 3.15
CA VAL A 315 -9.97 -18.45 2.69
C VAL A 315 -10.54 -19.70 3.37
N GLN A 316 -10.91 -19.62 4.66
CA GLN A 316 -11.51 -20.74 5.38
C GLN A 316 -12.92 -21.08 4.88
N ALA A 317 -13.66 -20.11 4.35
CA ALA A 317 -14.93 -20.41 3.69
C ALA A 317 -14.77 -21.17 2.36
N LEU A 318 -13.56 -21.26 1.78
CA LEU A 318 -13.25 -22.12 0.63
C LEU A 318 -12.67 -23.49 1.04
N TYR A 319 -11.79 -23.52 2.03
CA TYR A 319 -10.98 -24.70 2.36
C TYR A 319 -11.24 -25.32 3.74
N GLY A 320 -12.02 -24.66 4.59
CA GLY A 320 -12.15 -24.97 6.00
C GLY A 320 -10.97 -24.45 6.84
N SER A 321 -11.11 -24.53 8.17
CA SER A 321 -10.05 -24.13 9.11
C SER A 321 -9.00 -25.22 9.27
N ASN A 322 -7.74 -24.82 9.39
CA ASN A 322 -6.71 -25.70 9.93
C ASN A 322 -7.08 -26.08 11.39
N PRO A 323 -7.09 -27.36 11.79
CA PRO A 323 -7.43 -27.78 13.16
C PRO A 323 -6.54 -27.17 14.26
N ASN A 324 -5.30 -26.82 13.91
CA ASN A 324 -4.32 -26.23 14.84
C ASN A 324 -4.42 -24.70 14.92
N PHE A 325 -5.24 -24.07 14.07
CA PHE A 325 -5.43 -22.63 14.07
C PHE A 325 -6.45 -22.20 15.15
N LYS A 326 -6.22 -21.02 15.74
CA LYS A 326 -7.12 -20.38 16.71
C LYS A 326 -7.24 -18.89 16.39
N PHE A 327 -8.46 -18.39 16.18
CA PHE A 327 -8.69 -16.97 15.88
C PHE A 327 -8.16 -16.00 16.94
N SER A 328 -8.08 -16.42 18.21
CA SER A 328 -7.53 -15.59 19.28
C SER A 328 -6.08 -15.17 19.04
N SER A 329 -5.28 -15.94 18.27
CA SER A 329 -3.90 -15.56 17.96
C SER A 329 -3.82 -14.33 17.04
N LEU A 330 -4.81 -14.12 16.17
CA LEU A 330 -4.88 -12.93 15.30
C LEU A 330 -5.20 -11.67 16.10
N LEU A 331 -6.20 -11.75 16.99
CA LEU A 331 -6.64 -10.60 17.80
C LEU A 331 -5.54 -10.12 18.75
N VAL A 332 -4.74 -11.03 19.30
CA VAL A 332 -3.57 -10.67 20.13
C VAL A 332 -2.52 -9.93 19.30
N SER A 333 -2.26 -10.37 18.06
CA SER A 333 -1.33 -9.71 17.15
C SER A 333 -1.81 -8.29 16.77
N GLU A 334 -3.10 -8.13 16.46
CA GLU A 334 -3.68 -6.82 16.14
C GLU A 334 -3.62 -5.85 17.32
N ASN A 335 -3.95 -6.31 18.54
CA ASN A 335 -3.84 -5.48 19.74
C ASN A 335 -2.39 -5.06 20.00
N SER A 336 -1.42 -5.99 19.89
CA SER A 336 -0.01 -5.65 20.05
C SER A 336 0.48 -4.66 19.00
N SER A 337 -0.01 -4.77 17.76
CA SER A 337 0.34 -3.83 16.68
C SER A 337 -0.24 -2.44 16.95
N ASN A 338 -1.50 -2.38 17.40
CA ASN A 338 -2.16 -1.13 17.79
C ASN A 338 -1.47 -0.47 18.99
N ASP A 339 -1.05 -1.26 19.98
CA ASP A 339 -0.30 -0.78 21.14
C ASP A 339 1.10 -0.27 20.75
N ALA A 340 1.78 -0.93 19.81
CA ALA A 340 3.06 -0.46 19.28
C ALA A 340 2.91 0.87 18.53
N ILE A 341 1.86 1.03 17.71
CA ILE A 341 1.53 2.31 17.04
C ILE A 341 1.18 3.38 18.07
N ALA A 342 0.41 3.04 19.11
CA ALA A 342 0.08 3.95 20.20
C ALA A 342 1.32 4.34 21.03
N LEU A 343 2.27 3.44 21.21
CA LEU A 343 3.54 3.70 21.89
C LEU A 343 4.48 4.56 21.05
N ALA A 344 4.54 4.33 19.74
CA ALA A 344 5.27 5.17 18.79
C ALA A 344 4.71 6.61 18.76
N SER A 345 3.39 6.78 18.79
CA SER A 345 2.77 8.11 18.92
C SER A 345 2.98 8.72 20.32
N ARG A 346 3.10 7.91 21.37
CA ARG A 346 3.49 8.34 22.73
C ARG A 346 4.96 8.74 22.86
N SER A 347 5.87 8.27 22.00
CA SER A 347 7.28 8.67 22.02
C SER A 347 7.50 10.16 21.72
N SER A 348 6.51 10.83 21.11
CA SER A 348 6.43 12.29 20.96
C SER A 348 6.31 13.05 22.31
N LYS A 349 5.96 12.36 23.41
CA LYS A 349 5.85 12.99 24.74
C LYS A 349 7.19 13.33 25.39
N TRP A 350 8.32 12.82 24.89
CA TRP A 350 9.63 13.28 25.35
C TRP A 350 9.90 14.72 24.96
N ALA A 351 9.41 15.17 23.80
CA ALA A 351 9.49 16.58 23.39
C ALA A 351 8.65 17.48 24.30
N ILE A 352 7.48 17.00 24.74
CA ILE A 352 6.59 17.73 25.66
C ILE A 352 7.15 17.72 27.10
N SER A 353 7.73 16.61 27.54
CA SER A 353 8.34 16.51 28.88
C SER A 353 9.60 17.36 29.01
N LEU A 354 10.39 17.50 27.94
CA LEU A 354 11.56 18.40 27.92
C LEU A 354 11.11 19.87 28.04
N LEU A 355 10.02 20.25 27.36
CA LEU A 355 9.45 21.60 27.47
C LEU A 355 8.91 21.91 28.87
N VAL A 356 8.27 20.93 29.52
CA VAL A 356 7.78 21.09 30.91
C VAL A 356 8.95 21.13 31.90
N LEU A 357 10.01 20.35 31.70
CA LEU A 357 11.19 20.38 32.58
C LEU A 357 11.93 21.72 32.49
N VAL A 358 12.09 22.28 31.29
CA VAL A 358 12.65 23.62 31.08
C VAL A 358 11.78 24.70 31.73
N PHE A 359 10.45 24.52 31.70
CA PHE A 359 9.51 25.43 32.35
C PHE A 359 9.52 25.30 33.89
N ILE A 360 9.80 24.12 34.45
CA ILE A 360 9.89 23.96 35.91
C ILE A 360 11.23 24.47 36.45
N LEU A 361 12.33 24.23 35.73
CA LEU A 361 13.67 24.70 36.12
C LEU A 361 13.77 26.24 36.10
N SER A 362 13.03 26.92 35.21
CA SER A 362 12.95 28.39 35.20
C SER A 362 12.16 28.99 36.38
N PHE A 363 11.35 28.19 37.07
CA PHE A 363 10.63 28.63 38.28
C PHE A 363 11.40 28.31 39.58
N PHE A 364 12.24 27.27 39.59
CA PHE A 364 13.07 26.96 40.76
C PHE A 364 14.22 27.95 40.96
N GLU A 365 14.75 28.57 39.89
CA GLU A 365 15.73 29.66 40.01
C GLU A 365 15.14 30.96 40.61
N TYR A 366 13.81 31.08 40.72
CA TYR A 366 13.15 32.23 41.37
C TYR A 366 12.82 32.02 42.85
N SER A 367 13.01 30.81 43.41
CA SER A 367 12.63 30.48 44.79
C SER A 367 13.81 30.31 45.76
N THR A 368 15.04 30.53 45.30
CA THR A 368 16.22 30.61 46.16
C THR A 368 16.95 31.93 45.93
N PHE A 369 16.36 33.03 46.40
CA PHE A 369 17.08 34.26 46.74
C PHE A 369 16.33 35.05 47.81
#